data_AF-A0A1H5WTZ7-F1
#
_entry.id   AF-A0A1H5WTZ7-F1
#
_cell.length_a   1.000
_cell.length_b   1.000
_cell.length_c   1.000
_cell.angle_alpha   90.00
_cell.angle_beta   90.00
_cell.angle_gamma   90.00
#
_symmetry.space_group_name_H-M   'P 1'
#
loop_
_entity.id
_entity.type
_entity.pdbx_description
1 polymer ?
#
loop_
_entity_poly.entity_id
_entity_poly.type
_entity_poly.pdbx_seq_one_letter_code
_entity_poly.pdbx_strand_id
1 'polypeptide(L)'
;MIIQTSNCEFLIENSDRIDGCVFIYSDSLEEIQRFFGSSEVEYSSKDDWKYVVCTCKQNFANALILMVKEINYTEFSVLKYD
;
A
#
# COMPACT_ATOMS: atom_id res chain seq x y z
N MET A 1 8.24 2.35 -1.58
CA MET A 1 8.14 0.93 -2.00
C MET A 1 6.80 0.75 -2.66
N ILE A 2 6.71 -0.01 -3.76
CA ILE A 2 5.42 -0.32 -4.40
C ILE A 2 5.13 -1.81 -4.18
N ILE A 3 3.88 -2.14 -3.82
CA ILE A 3 3.37 -3.51 -3.73
C ILE A 3 2.19 -3.62 -4.70
N GLN A 4 2.29 -4.55 -5.64
CA GLN A 4 1.24 -4.84 -6.59
C GLN A 4 0.54 -6.13 -6.15
N THR A 5 -0.76 -6.03 -5.87
CA THR A 5 -1.61 -7.20 -5.62
C THR A 5 -2.36 -7.56 -6.89
N SER A 6 -3.14 -8.63 -6.85
CA SER A 6 -4.05 -8.99 -7.94
C SER A 6 -5.18 -7.96 -8.17
N ASN A 7 -5.44 -7.09 -7.18
CA ASN A 7 -6.60 -6.20 -7.17
C ASN A 7 -6.23 -4.72 -7.36
N CYS A 8 -5.10 -4.28 -6.85
CA CYS A 8 -4.71 -2.87 -6.85
C CYS A 8 -3.21 -2.71 -6.56
N GLU A 9 -2.75 -1.46 -6.55
CA GLU A 9 -1.39 -1.13 -6.17
C GLU A 9 -1.37 -0.38 -4.82
N PHE A 10 -0.25 -0.54 -4.10
CA PHE A 10 0.04 0.22 -2.89
C PHE A 10 1.41 0.89 -3.00
N LEU A 11 1.45 2.20 -2.76
CA LEU A 11 2.68 2.96 -2.61
C LEU A 11 2.94 3.25 -1.13
N ILE A 12 4.09 2.83 -0.63
CA ILE A 12 4.53 3.01 0.75
C ILE A 12 5.63 4.05 0.78
N GLU A 13 5.41 5.12 1.54
CA GLU A 13 6.35 6.19 1.78
C GLU A 13 6.58 6.41 3.28
N ASN A 14 7.76 6.93 3.61
CA ASN A 14 8.06 7.28 4.99
C ASN A 14 7.20 8.48 5.41
N SER A 15 6.72 8.49 6.66
CA SER A 15 6.12 9.70 7.20
C SER A 15 7.24 10.57 7.76
N ASP A 16 7.77 11.49 6.94
CA ASP A 16 8.76 12.47 7.40
C ASP A 16 8.19 13.41 8.48
N ARG A 17 6.87 13.38 8.68
CA ARG A 17 6.14 14.23 9.63
C ARG A 17 5.85 13.55 10.97
N ILE A 18 5.73 12.22 11.00
CA ILE A 18 5.32 11.47 12.19
C ILE A 18 6.25 10.26 12.37
N ASP A 19 7.08 10.33 13.41
CA ASP A 19 8.00 9.22 13.71
C ASP A 19 7.22 7.93 14.01
N GLY A 20 7.77 6.81 13.54
CA GLY A 20 7.14 5.49 13.67
C GLY A 20 5.95 5.23 12.74
N CYS A 21 5.59 6.16 11.86
CA CYS A 21 4.49 6.03 10.89
C CYS A 21 4.97 5.97 9.43
N VAL A 22 4.08 5.49 8.57
CA VAL A 22 4.25 5.43 7.12
C VAL A 22 2.98 5.93 6.45
N PHE A 23 3.13 6.53 5.27
CA PHE A 23 2.02 6.81 4.37
C PHE A 23 1.84 5.64 3.42
N ILE A 24 0.61 5.14 3.36
CA ILE A 24 0.20 4.10 2.42
C ILE A 24 -0.79 4.73 1.46
N TYR A 25 -0.44 4.74 0.18
CA TYR A 25 -1.31 5.21 -0.88
C TYR A 25 -1.87 4.03 -1.68
N SER A 26 -3.04 4.21 -2.29
CA SER A 26 -3.62 3.25 -3.22
C SER A 26 -4.48 3.97 -4.27
N ASP A 27 -4.67 3.32 -5.40
CA ASP A 27 -5.64 3.64 -6.44
C ASP A 27 -7.04 3.11 -6.12
N SER A 28 -7.18 2.24 -5.12
CA SER A 28 -8.45 1.61 -4.71
C SER A 28 -8.86 1.97 -3.27
N LEU A 29 -10.02 2.63 -3.14
CA LEU A 29 -10.64 2.95 -1.85
C LEU A 29 -11.07 1.70 -1.08
N GLU A 30 -11.60 0.72 -1.81
CA GLU A 30 -12.09 -0.53 -1.21
C GLU A 30 -10.93 -1.29 -0.57
N GLU A 31 -9.81 -1.43 -1.27
CA GLU A 31 -8.67 -2.20 -0.80
C GLU A 31 -7.92 -1.48 0.33
N ILE A 32 -7.76 -0.15 0.25
CA ILE A 32 -7.14 0.60 1.35
C ILE A 32 -8.01 0.55 2.63
N GLN A 33 -9.33 0.57 2.50
CA GLN A 33 -10.26 0.39 3.64
C GLN A 33 -10.25 -1.06 4.16
N ARG A 34 -10.10 -2.06 3.29
CA ARG A 34 -10.02 -3.46 3.73
C ARG A 34 -8.80 -3.72 4.60
N PHE A 35 -7.65 -3.18 4.23
CA PHE A 35 -6.41 -3.36 5.00
C PHE A 35 -6.28 -2.43 6.20
N PHE A 36 -6.81 -1.20 6.09
CA PHE A 36 -6.56 -0.14 7.08
C PHE A 36 -7.82 0.51 7.63
N GLY A 37 -8.99 -0.14 7.55
CA GLY A 37 -10.31 0.46 7.87
C GLY A 37 -10.50 0.98 9.30
N SER A 38 -9.58 0.71 10.21
CA SER A 38 -9.50 1.37 11.52
C SER A 38 -8.88 2.77 11.48
N SER A 39 -8.29 3.17 10.34
CA SER A 39 -7.57 4.41 10.12
C SER A 39 -8.39 5.33 9.23
N GLU A 40 -8.23 6.64 9.41
CA GLU A 40 -8.86 7.63 8.53
C GLU A 40 -8.22 7.59 7.14
N VAL A 41 -9.06 7.48 6.11
CA VAL A 41 -8.64 7.51 4.70
C VAL A 41 -8.87 8.92 4.17
N GLU A 42 -7.81 9.51 3.65
CA GLU A 42 -7.82 10.83 3.02
C GLU A 42 -7.65 10.71 1.50
N TYR A 43 -8.00 11.78 0.79
CA TYR A 43 -7.69 11.92 -0.63
C TYR A 43 -6.28 12.48 -0.82
N SER A 44 -5.49 11.85 -1.67
CA SER A 44 -4.20 12.36 -2.08
C SER A 44 -4.31 13.33 -3.25
N SER A 45 -3.35 14.24 -3.36
CA SER A 45 -3.14 15.07 -4.55
C SER A 45 -2.27 14.39 -5.62
N LYS A 46 -1.89 13.12 -5.44
CA LYS A 46 -1.09 12.36 -6.41
C LYS A 46 -2.00 11.70 -7.44
N ASP A 47 -1.73 11.91 -8.72
CA ASP A 47 -2.60 11.50 -9.84
C ASP A 47 -2.94 10.00 -9.82
N ASP A 48 -1.91 9.14 -9.71
CA ASP A 48 -2.08 7.68 -9.74
C ASP A 48 -2.43 7.06 -8.36
N TRP A 49 -2.47 7.88 -7.31
CA TRP A 49 -2.49 7.41 -5.91
C TRP A 49 -3.55 8.12 -5.09
N LYS A 50 -4.80 7.99 -5.50
CA LYS A 50 -5.94 8.84 -5.06
C LYS A 50 -6.26 8.76 -3.57
N TYR A 51 -5.97 7.66 -2.91
CA TYR A 51 -6.31 7.43 -1.51
C TYR A 51 -5.05 7.27 -0.68
N VAL A 52 -5.04 7.83 0.54
CA VAL A 52 -3.91 7.74 1.45
C VAL A 52 -4.36 7.49 2.88
N VAL A 53 -3.57 6.69 3.61
CA VAL A 53 -3.68 6.48 5.04
C VAL A 53 -2.32 6.71 5.68
N CYS A 54 -2.29 7.42 6.82
CA CYS A 54 -1.15 7.42 7.72
C CYS A 54 -1.34 6.34 8.78
N THR A 55 -0.39 5.41 8.90
CA THR A 55 -0.49 4.33 9.89
C THR A 55 0.86 4.03 10.55
N CYS A 56 0.84 3.46 11.75
CA CYS A 56 2.07 3.07 12.42
C CYS A 56 2.72 1.85 11.75
N LYS A 57 4.05 1.73 11.86
CA LYS A 57 4.81 0.61 11.27
C LYS A 57 4.30 -0.77 11.71
N GLN A 58 3.76 -0.90 12.92
CA GLN A 58 3.18 -2.16 13.41
C GLN A 58 1.91 -2.54 12.66
N ASN A 59 0.98 -1.59 12.47
CA ASN A 59 -0.24 -1.82 11.70
C ASN A 59 0.09 -2.11 10.24
N PHE A 60 1.05 -1.38 9.67
CA PHE A 60 1.57 -1.68 8.34
C PHE A 60 2.15 -3.09 8.24
N ALA A 61 2.97 -3.53 9.20
CA ALA A 61 3.53 -4.88 9.19
C ALA A 61 2.44 -5.96 9.21
N ASN A 62 1.37 -5.77 9.98
CA ASN A 62 0.23 -6.67 9.99
C ASN A 62 -0.48 -6.74 8.64
N ALA A 63 -0.75 -5.57 8.02
CA ALA A 63 -1.36 -5.49 6.70
C ALA A 63 -0.45 -6.10 5.62
N LEU A 64 0.86 -5.86 5.70
CA LEU A 64 1.86 -6.37 4.76
C LEU A 64 1.86 -7.90 4.68
N ILE A 65 1.71 -8.59 5.82
CA ILE A 65 1.61 -10.06 5.86
C ILE A 65 0.43 -10.55 5.02
N LEU A 66 -0.69 -9.82 5.01
CA LEU A 66 -1.86 -10.15 4.21
C LEU A 66 -1.65 -9.78 2.74
N MET A 67 -1.15 -8.57 2.46
CA MET A 67 -0.84 -8.11 1.10
C MET A 67 0.09 -9.07 0.37
N VAL A 68 1.12 -9.60 1.04
CA VAL A 68 2.08 -10.56 0.45
C VAL A 68 1.41 -11.83 -0.07
N LYS A 69 0.31 -12.27 0.56
CA LYS A 69 -0.47 -13.44 0.10
C LYS A 69 -1.25 -13.18 -1.17
N GLU A 70 -1.48 -11.91 -1.50
CA GLU A 70 -2.31 -11.46 -2.63
C GLU A 70 -1.47 -10.88 -3.77
N ILE A 71 -0.14 -10.85 -3.62
CA ILE A 71 0.79 -10.46 -4.67
C ILE A 71 0.55 -11.32 -5.90
N ASN A 72 0.40 -10.66 -7.04
CA ASN A 72 0.28 -11.34 -8.32
C ASN A 72 1.66 -11.78 -8.81
N TYR A 73 2.03 -13.03 -8.54
CA TYR A 73 3.30 -13.61 -9.00
C TYR A 73 3.28 -14.07 -10.47
N THR A 74 2.15 -13.96 -11.18
CA THR A 74 2.05 -14.48 -12.56
C THR A 74 2.93 -13.71 -13.55
N GLU A 75 3.24 -12.43 -13.26
CA GLU A 75 4.13 -11.60 -14.09
C GLU A 75 5.61 -11.66 -13.66
N PHE A 76 5.92 -12.35 -12.55
CA PHE A 76 7.28 -12.42 -12.01
C PHE A 76 8.27 -13.15 -12.96
N SER A 77 7.74 -13.95 -13.90
CA SER A 77 8.52 -14.69 -14.89
C SER A 77 9.18 -13.83 -15.98
N VAL A 78 8.93 -12.51 -16.02
CA VAL A 78 9.50 -11.61 -17.04
C VAL A 78 10.80 -10.94 -16.59
N LEU A 79 11.27 -11.16 -15.35
CA LEU A 79 12.61 -10.75 -14.92
C LEU A 79 13.70 -11.72 -15.48
N LYS A 80 13.73 -11.90 -16.80
CA LYS A 80 14.93 -12.38 -17.49
C LYS A 80 15.80 -11.16 -17.74
N TYR A 81 16.97 -11.17 -17.10
CA TYR A 81 18.06 -10.23 -17.33
C TYR A 81 18.36 -10.12 -18.84
N ASP A 82 18.23 -8.91 -19.38
CA ASP A 82 19.00 -8.44 -20.54
C ASP A 82 20.18 -7.60 -20.03
#